data_AF-A0A2V7U4H2-F1
#
_entry.id   AF-A0A2V7U4H2-F1
#
_cell.length_a   1.000
_cell.length_b   1.000
_cell.length_c   1.000
_cell.angle_alpha   90.00
_cell.angle_beta   90.00
_cell.angle_gamma   90.00
#
_symmetry.space_group_name_H-M   'P 1'
#
loop_
_entity.id
_entity.type
_entity.pdbx_description
1 polymer ?
#
loop_
_entity_poly.entity_id
_entity_poly.type
_entity_poly.pdbx_seq_one_letter_code
_entity_poly.pdbx_strand_id
1 'polypeptide(L)'
;MDEARAWASLMTNLLVLPGLGSLLAGRRAGWGQAALALVGFALSTAWLAWFVVAWSRTGSFPLDGGPYLPMGLLGVLLFAVSWMWGLVTGLAVVRESRAQRRPTPPRH
;
A
#
# COMPACT_ATOMS: atom_id res chain seq x y z
N MET A 1 4.81 -20.96 -6.08
CA MET A 1 4.81 -20.58 -4.65
C MET A 1 3.71 -21.36 -3.96
N ASP A 2 3.90 -21.83 -2.72
CA ASP A 2 2.83 -22.49 -1.97
C ASP A 2 1.74 -21.49 -1.54
N GLU A 3 0.55 -21.98 -1.22
CA GLU A 3 -0.60 -21.13 -0.91
C GLU A 3 -0.40 -20.34 0.39
N ALA A 4 0.30 -20.90 1.38
CA ALA A 4 0.58 -20.25 2.65
C ALA A 4 1.46 -19.00 2.47
N ARG A 5 2.53 -19.11 1.67
CA ARG A 5 3.40 -17.98 1.31
C ARG A 5 2.67 -16.95 0.44
N ALA A 6 1.75 -17.39 -0.42
CA ALA A 6 0.91 -16.49 -1.21
C ALA A 6 -0.01 -15.63 -0.32
N TRP A 7 -0.64 -16.24 0.69
CA TRP A 7 -1.42 -15.51 1.68
C TRP A 7 -0.55 -14.60 2.55
N ALA A 8 0.61 -15.08 3.00
CA ALA A 8 1.55 -14.26 3.76
C ALA A 8 1.95 -13.01 2.96
N SER A 9 2.28 -13.16 1.67
CA SER A 9 2.57 -12.06 0.75
C SER A 9 1.41 -11.05 0.68
N LEU A 10 0.16 -11.52 0.49
CA LEU A 10 -1.01 -10.64 0.49
C LEU A 10 -1.18 -9.90 1.83
N MET A 11 -1.05 -10.60 2.96
CA MET A 11 -1.17 -9.99 4.29
C MET A 11 -0.07 -8.95 4.53
N THR A 12 1.16 -9.21 4.09
CA THR A 12 2.26 -8.24 4.18
C THR A 12 1.96 -6.96 3.38
N ASN A 13 1.38 -7.07 2.18
CA ASN A 13 0.98 -5.90 1.40
C ASN A 13 -0.13 -5.07 2.08
N LEU A 14 -1.03 -5.73 2.81
CA LEU A 14 -2.18 -5.06 3.43
C LEU A 14 -1.86 -4.46 4.80
N LEU A 15 -1.08 -5.16 5.61
CA LEU A 15 -0.91 -4.86 7.04
C LEU A 15 0.44 -4.24 7.39
N VAL A 16 1.46 -4.41 6.53
CA VAL A 16 2.82 -3.96 6.83
C VAL A 16 3.19 -2.77 5.96
N LEU A 17 3.38 -3.02 4.67
CA LEU A 17 3.70 -1.96 3.70
C LEU A 17 3.29 -2.43 2.31
N PRO A 18 2.52 -1.62 1.55
CA PRO A 18 2.27 -1.88 0.15
C PRO A 18 3.58 -2.09 -0.62
N GLY A 19 3.73 -3.24 -1.27
CA GLY A 19 4.91 -3.57 -2.07
C GLY A 19 5.84 -4.60 -1.46
N LEU A 20 5.95 -4.68 -0.13
CA LEU A 20 6.83 -5.67 0.52
C LEU A 20 6.37 -7.10 0.24
N GLY A 21 5.07 -7.36 0.37
CA GLY A 21 4.47 -8.66 0.05
C GLY A 21 4.69 -9.04 -1.41
N SER A 22 4.54 -8.07 -2.32
CA SER A 22 4.80 -8.26 -3.75
C SER A 22 6.26 -8.64 -4.01
N LEU A 23 7.23 -7.97 -3.38
CA LEU A 23 8.66 -8.31 -3.50
C LEU A 23 8.97 -9.69 -2.95
N LEU A 24 8.40 -10.07 -1.79
CA LEU A 24 8.53 -11.42 -1.21
C LEU A 24 7.96 -12.50 -2.14
N ALA A 25 6.92 -12.17 -2.93
CA ALA A 25 6.39 -13.04 -3.98
C ALA A 25 7.15 -12.96 -5.31
N GLY A 26 8.29 -12.26 -5.37
CA GLY A 26 9.14 -12.13 -6.56
C GLY A 26 8.60 -11.16 -7.62
N ARG A 27 7.63 -10.30 -7.28
CA ARG A 27 7.02 -9.34 -8.21
C ARG A 27 7.75 -8.00 -8.17
N ARG A 28 8.35 -7.60 -9.30
CA ARG A 28 9.01 -6.29 -9.46
C ARG A 28 8.09 -5.09 -9.23
N ALA A 29 6.77 -5.27 -9.42
CA ALA A 29 5.76 -4.25 -9.11
C ALA A 29 5.83 -3.73 -7.66
N GLY A 30 6.37 -4.54 -6.74
CA GLY A 30 6.54 -4.16 -5.35
C GLY A 30 7.44 -2.94 -5.12
N TRP A 31 8.42 -2.68 -6.00
CA TRP A 31 9.23 -1.47 -5.91
C TRP A 31 8.43 -0.20 -6.16
N GLY A 32 7.56 -0.22 -7.19
CA GLY A 32 6.67 0.90 -7.49
C GLY A 32 5.67 1.14 -6.37
N GLN A 33 5.07 0.07 -5.85
CA GLN A 33 4.15 0.13 -4.70
C GLN A 33 4.84 0.74 -3.46
N ALA A 34 6.02 0.23 -3.10
CA ALA A 34 6.77 0.75 -1.96
C ALA A 34 7.12 2.23 -2.14
N ALA A 35 7.59 2.63 -3.34
CA ALA A 35 7.91 4.02 -3.63
C ALA A 35 6.68 4.94 -3.51
N LEU A 36 5.55 4.60 -4.14
CA LEU A 36 4.32 5.39 -4.02
C LEU A 36 3.81 5.45 -2.58
N ALA A 37 3.88 4.34 -1.84
CA ALA A 37 3.45 4.30 -0.44
C ALA A 37 4.33 5.18 0.44
N LEU A 38 5.65 5.12 0.28
CA LEU A 38 6.59 5.93 1.06
C LEU A 38 6.44 7.43 0.75
N VAL A 39 6.30 7.80 -0.52
CA VAL A 39 6.06 9.20 -0.92
C VAL A 39 4.71 9.69 -0.39
N GLY A 40 3.65 8.89 -0.56
CA GLY A 40 2.33 9.23 -0.07
C GLY A 40 2.28 9.39 1.45
N PHE A 41 2.95 8.49 2.18
CA PHE A 41 3.10 8.55 3.62
C PHE A 41 3.89 9.78 4.06
N ALA A 42 5.03 10.09 3.42
CA ALA A 42 5.84 11.26 3.75
C ALA A 42 5.08 12.58 3.56
N LEU A 43 4.34 12.74 2.46
CA LEU A 43 3.52 13.93 2.21
C LEU A 43 2.39 14.07 3.24
N SER A 44 1.69 12.98 3.53
CA SER A 44 0.58 12.97 4.51
C SER A 44 1.08 13.30 5.91
N THR A 45 2.21 12.72 6.33
CA THR A 45 2.80 12.96 7.64
C THR A 45 3.41 14.34 7.78
N ALA A 46 4.05 14.87 6.73
CA ALA A 46 4.55 16.25 6.72
C ALA A 46 3.41 17.26 6.88
N TRP A 47 2.30 17.09 6.17
CA TRP A 47 1.11 17.91 6.36
C TRP A 47 0.54 17.78 7.78
N LEU A 48 0.39 16.55 8.29
CA LEU A 48 -0.14 16.32 9.64
C LEU A 48 0.75 16.95 10.72
N ALA A 49 2.07 16.82 10.59
CA ALA A 49 3.02 17.43 11.51
C ALA A 49 2.91 18.96 11.47
N TRP A 50 2.84 19.55 10.28
CA TRP A 50 2.60 20.99 10.13
C TRP A 50 1.28 21.40 10.77
N PHE A 51 0.19 20.66 10.55
CA PHE A 51 -1.14 20.94 11.09
C PHE A 51 -1.12 20.96 12.62
N VAL A 52 -0.51 19.95 13.25
CA VAL A 52 -0.36 19.88 14.72
C VAL A 52 0.49 21.05 15.25
N VAL A 53 1.56 21.42 14.56
CA VAL A 53 2.39 22.57 14.93
C VAL A 53 1.62 23.88 14.78
N ALA A 54 0.85 24.07 13.72
CA ALA A 54 0.04 25.26 13.49
C ALA A 54 -1.06 25.40 14.55
N TRP A 55 -1.76 24.30 14.85
CA TRP A 55 -2.78 24.27 15.90
C TRP A 55 -2.18 24.60 17.27
N SER A 56 -1.08 23.96 17.66
CA SER A 56 -0.44 24.21 18.96
C SER A 56 0.10 25.63 19.12
N ARG A 57 0.55 26.28 18.03
CA ARG A 57 1.05 27.67 18.08
C ARG A 57 -0.05 28.72 18.11
N THR A 58 -1.16 28.48 17.43
CA THR A 58 -2.25 29.47 17.29
C THR A 58 -3.32 29.31 18.35
N GLY A 59 -3.44 28.13 18.97
CA GLY A 59 -4.54 27.78 19.87
C GLY A 59 -5.89 27.60 19.15
N SER A 60 -5.95 27.88 17.85
CA SER A 60 -7.12 27.72 17.00
C SER A 60 -6.96 26.50 16.09
N PHE A 61 -7.99 25.66 16.02
CA PHE A 61 -8.00 24.52 15.12
C PHE A 61 -8.09 25.01 13.65
N PRO A 62 -7.16 24.64 12.75
CA PRO A 62 -7.20 25.07 11.35
C PRO A 62 -8.33 24.37 10.58
N LEU A 63 -9.53 24.96 10.58
CA LEU A 63 -10.74 24.37 9.96
C LEU A 63 -10.63 24.19 8.45
N ASP A 64 -9.81 24.99 7.78
CA ASP A 64 -9.53 24.91 6.35
C ASP A 64 -8.39 23.92 6.01
N GLY A 65 -7.76 23.31 7.03
CA GLY A 65 -6.62 22.40 6.88
C GLY A 65 -5.29 23.09 6.53
N GLY A 66 -5.31 24.41 6.35
CA GLY A 66 -4.15 25.22 5.99
C GLY A 66 -3.60 25.04 4.57
N PRO A 67 -2.57 25.83 4.19
CA PRO A 67 -2.05 25.91 2.83
C PRO A 67 -1.45 24.60 2.29
N TYR A 68 -1.04 23.68 3.16
CA TYR A 68 -0.44 22.41 2.78
C TYR A 68 -1.44 21.25 2.69
N LEU A 69 -2.73 21.48 2.96
CA LEU A 69 -3.77 20.46 2.85
C LEU A 69 -3.76 19.74 1.48
N PRO A 70 -3.65 20.42 0.32
CA PRO A 70 -3.60 19.74 -0.96
C PRO A 70 -2.44 18.74 -1.08
N MET A 71 -1.27 19.05 -0.49
CA MET A 71 -0.13 18.12 -0.46
C MET A 71 -0.41 16.91 0.43
N GLY A 72 -1.05 17.11 1.58
CA GLY A 72 -1.51 16.03 2.46
C GLY A 72 -2.50 15.11 1.76
N LEU A 73 -3.51 15.67 1.07
CA LEU A 73 -4.50 14.91 0.31
C LEU A 73 -3.88 14.15 -0.86
N LEU A 74 -2.94 14.75 -1.58
CA LEU A 74 -2.16 14.05 -2.60
C LEU A 74 -1.39 12.88 -1.98
N GLY A 75 -0.79 13.08 -0.81
CA GLY A 75 -0.12 12.03 -0.05
C GLY A 75 -1.04 10.84 0.24
N VAL A 76 -2.23 11.11 0.77
CA VAL A 76 -3.25 10.09 1.07
C VAL A 76 -3.67 9.36 -0.20
N LEU A 77 -3.88 10.08 -1.30
CA LEU A 77 -4.25 9.50 -2.58
C LEU A 77 -3.16 8.56 -3.13
N LEU A 78 -1.89 8.99 -3.12
CA LEU A 78 -0.77 8.17 -3.58
C LEU A 78 -0.63 6.89 -2.75
N PHE A 79 -0.78 7.01 -1.42
CA PHE A 79 -0.75 5.87 -0.52
C PHE A 79 -1.90 4.91 -0.81
N ALA A 80 -3.13 5.42 -0.96
CA ALA A 80 -4.31 4.61 -1.27
C ALA A 80 -4.20 3.88 -2.61
N VAL A 81 -3.70 4.55 -3.65
CA VAL A 81 -3.43 3.94 -4.96
C VAL A 81 -2.41 2.82 -4.83
N SER A 82 -1.33 3.04 -4.09
CA SER A 82 -0.32 2.00 -3.83
C SER A 82 -0.91 0.80 -3.08
N TRP A 83 -1.72 1.05 -2.05
CA TRP A 83 -2.37 0.01 -1.25
C TRP A 83 -3.32 -0.83 -2.09
N MET A 84 -4.16 -0.20 -2.92
CA MET A 84 -5.03 -0.90 -3.88
C MET A 84 -4.24 -1.73 -4.89
N TRP A 85 -3.14 -1.19 -5.41
CA TRP A 85 -2.26 -1.92 -6.32
C TRP A 85 -1.62 -3.14 -5.63
N GLY A 86 -1.17 -2.98 -4.38
CA GLY A 86 -0.64 -4.06 -3.55
C GLY A 86 -1.67 -5.17 -3.27
N LEU A 87 -2.92 -4.79 -3.00
CA LEU A 87 -4.05 -5.72 -2.82
C LEU A 87 -4.29 -6.54 -4.09
N VAL A 88 -4.45 -5.88 -5.24
CA VAL A 88 -4.68 -6.55 -6.53
C VAL A 88 -3.53 -7.50 -6.86
N THR A 89 -2.29 -7.08 -6.62
CA THR A 89 -1.11 -7.92 -6.86
C THR A 89 -1.09 -9.14 -5.94
N GLY A 90 -1.37 -8.98 -4.65
CA GLY A 90 -1.45 -10.09 -3.70
C GLY A 90 -2.57 -11.07 -4.03
N LEU A 91 -3.75 -10.59 -4.44
CA LEU A 91 -4.85 -11.44 -4.89
C LEU A 91 -4.49 -12.23 -6.16
N ALA A 92 -3.82 -11.62 -7.13
CA ALA A 92 -3.34 -12.31 -8.33
C ALA A 92 -2.38 -13.45 -7.96
N VAL A 93 -1.45 -13.19 -7.04
CA VAL A 93 -0.49 -14.17 -6.54
C VAL A 93 -1.17 -15.35 -5.83
N VAL A 94 -2.17 -15.09 -4.98
CA VAL A 94 -2.97 -16.16 -4.35
C VAL A 94 -3.73 -16.97 -5.41
N ARG A 95 -4.36 -16.31 -6.38
CA ARG A 95 -5.08 -16.99 -7.49
C ARG A 95 -4.16 -17.90 -8.31
N GLU A 96 -2.95 -17.43 -8.63
CA GLU A 96 -1.95 -18.22 -9.35
C GLU A 96 -1.50 -19.46 -8.56
N SER A 97 -1.25 -19.31 -7.25
CA SER A 97 -0.87 -20.46 -6.39
C SER A 97 -1.96 -21.54 -6.34
N ARG A 98 -3.24 -21.13 -6.36
CA ARG A 98 -4.39 -22.05 -6.37
C ARG A 98 -4.56 -22.74 -7.71
N ALA A 99 -4.34 -22.03 -8.82
CA ALA A 99 -4.41 -22.62 -10.15
C ALA A 99 -3.34 -23.71 -10.34
N GLN A 100 -2.12 -23.49 -9.83
CA GLN A 100 -1.02 -24.46 -9.89
C GLN A 100 -1.26 -25.72 -9.03
N ARG A 101 -2.14 -25.64 -8.02
CA ARG A 101 -2.52 -26.79 -7.18
C ARG A 101 -3.60 -27.68 -7.79
N ARG A 102 -4.34 -27.23 -8.81
CA ARG A 102 -5.36 -28.08 -9.45
C ARG A 102 -4.65 -29.16 -10.28
N PRO A 103 -4.90 -30.46 -10.05
CA PRO A 103 -4.28 -31.51 -10.82
C PRO A 103 -4.73 -31.41 -12.29
N THR A 104 -3.77 -31.51 -13.22
CA THR A 104 -4.04 -31.63 -14.65
C THR A 104 -4.92 -32.87 -14.87
N PRO A 105 -6.05 -32.79 -15.61
CA PRO A 105 -6.83 -33.98 -15.93
C PRO A 105 -5.96 -35.00 -16.66
N PRO A 106 -6.09 -36.31 -16.37
CA PRO A 106 -5.36 -37.33 -17.13
C PRO A 106 -5.71 -37.18 -18.61
N ARG A 107 -4.68 -37.10 -19.46
CA ARG A 107 -4.86 -37.19 -20.91
C ARG A 107 -5.19 -38.65 -21.21
N HIS A 108 -6.48 -38.93 -21.43
CA HIS A 108 -6.95 -40.19 -22.00
C HIS A 108 -6.73 -40.20 -23.50
#